data_AF-A0A4Q2Y612-F1
#
_entry.id   AF-A0A4Q2Y612-F1
#
_cell.length_a   1.000
_cell.length_b   1.000
_cell.length_c   1.000
_cell.angle_alpha   90.00
_cell.angle_beta   90.00
_cell.angle_gamma   90.00
#
_symmetry.space_group_name_H-M   'P 1'
#
loop_
_entity.id
_entity.type
_entity.pdbx_description
1 polymer ?
#
loop_
_entity_poly.entity_id
_entity_poly.type
_entity_poly.pdbx_seq_one_letter_code
_entity_poly.pdbx_strand_id
1 'polypeptide(L)'
;MATPMTEPQPTREQLRLEGFELIDDTLAFLIGCLGDALKSLGEDALLPYLPWSGTVPDEHPPEGTQQLYSIGFQLLNMVEERVAAAIRREREKVIGPDSIRGLWPRALRDMAALGLGPKEILDVLADVDVQPVLTAHPTEAKRASVRERHRALYEELVR
;
A
#
# COMPACT_ATOMS: atom_id res chain seq x y z
N MET A 1 21.38 29.90 0.40
CA MET A 1 19.94 30.05 0.10
C MET A 1 19.21 28.98 0.88
N ALA A 2 18.46 29.35 1.91
CA ALA A 2 17.70 28.41 2.72
C ALA A 2 16.57 27.80 1.86
N THR A 3 16.51 26.47 1.81
CA THR A 3 15.36 25.75 1.29
C THR A 3 14.13 26.21 2.07
N PRO A 4 13.04 26.68 1.42
CA PRO A 4 11.85 27.03 2.17
C PRO A 4 11.35 25.75 2.84
N MET A 5 11.31 25.75 4.17
CA MET A 5 10.59 24.74 4.93
C MET A 5 9.15 24.80 4.42
N THR A 6 8.76 23.80 3.64
CA THR A 6 7.39 23.69 3.15
C THR A 6 6.53 23.37 4.36
N GLU A 7 5.89 24.38 4.94
CA GLU A 7 4.85 24.18 5.94
C GLU A 7 3.86 23.13 5.41
N PRO A 8 3.43 22.16 6.23
CA PRO A 8 2.48 21.15 5.79
C PRO A 8 1.22 21.86 5.29
N GLN A 9 0.93 21.73 4.00
CA GLN A 9 -0.35 22.19 3.47
C GLN A 9 -1.45 21.44 4.24
N PRO A 10 -2.43 22.13 4.85
CA PRO A 10 -3.41 21.51 5.75
C PRO A 10 -4.16 20.36 5.07
N THR A 11 -4.44 20.48 3.77
CA THR A 11 -5.04 19.42 2.94
C THR A 11 -4.18 18.16 2.82
N ARG A 12 -2.84 18.30 2.80
CA ARG A 12 -1.93 17.16 2.69
C ARG A 12 -1.84 16.38 4.01
N GLU A 13 -1.88 17.09 5.13
CA GLU A 13 -1.90 16.47 6.46
C GLU A 13 -3.23 15.77 6.71
N GLN A 14 -4.34 16.41 6.33
CA GLN A 14 -5.67 15.82 6.39
C GLN A 14 -5.76 14.51 5.58
N LEU A 15 -5.37 14.51 4.30
CA LEU A 15 -5.38 13.31 3.46
C LEU A 15 -4.49 12.18 4.02
N ARG A 16 -3.45 12.53 4.78
CA ARG A 16 -2.60 11.55 5.46
C ARG A 16 -3.35 10.92 6.62
N LEU A 17 -4.04 11.70 7.45
CA LEU A 17 -4.84 11.20 8.57
C LEU A 17 -5.99 10.32 8.07
N GLU A 18 -6.73 10.79 7.06
CA GLU A 18 -7.79 10.02 6.39
C GLU A 18 -7.24 8.68 5.83
N GLY A 19 -6.01 8.69 5.32
CA GLY A 19 -5.33 7.46 4.88
C GLY A 19 -5.08 6.47 6.03
N PHE A 20 -4.67 6.93 7.21
CA PHE A 20 -4.47 6.03 8.35
C PHE A 20 -5.79 5.49 8.89
N GLU A 21 -6.81 6.33 9.02
CA GLU A 21 -8.15 5.91 9.44
C GLU A 21 -8.71 4.84 8.49
N LEU A 22 -8.56 5.03 7.17
CA LEU A 22 -9.01 4.04 6.20
C LEU A 22 -8.22 2.73 6.27
N ILE A 23 -6.92 2.77 6.58
CA ILE A 23 -6.12 1.56 6.81
C ILE A 23 -6.66 0.81 8.02
N ASP A 24 -6.86 1.50 9.15
CA ASP A 24 -7.33 0.90 10.39
C ASP A 24 -8.71 0.27 10.22
N ASP A 25 -9.66 0.98 9.60
CA ASP A 25 -11.02 0.50 9.35
C ASP A 25 -11.04 -0.73 8.43
N THR A 26 -10.30 -0.66 7.32
CA THR A 26 -10.27 -1.76 6.33
C THR A 26 -9.56 -2.98 6.91
N LEU A 27 -8.48 -2.77 7.66
CA LEU A 27 -7.76 -3.85 8.33
C LEU A 27 -8.64 -4.52 9.39
N ALA A 28 -9.32 -3.75 10.23
CA ALA A 28 -10.22 -4.28 11.25
C ALA A 28 -11.32 -5.15 10.63
N PHE A 29 -11.91 -4.71 9.51
CA PHE A 29 -12.87 -5.51 8.74
C PHE A 29 -12.27 -6.84 8.26
N LEU A 30 -11.10 -6.81 7.62
CA LEU A 30 -10.46 -8.02 7.10
C LEU A 30 -10.02 -9.00 8.20
N ILE A 31 -9.58 -8.50 9.35
CA ILE A 31 -9.28 -9.33 10.52
C ILE A 31 -10.55 -9.95 11.09
N GLY A 32 -11.67 -9.23 11.08
CA GLY A 32 -12.99 -9.79 11.38
C GLY A 32 -13.32 -10.97 10.47
N CYS A 33 -13.19 -10.79 9.15
CA CYS A 33 -13.41 -11.86 8.17
C CYS A 33 -12.46 -13.05 8.37
N LEU A 34 -11.20 -12.80 8.73
CA LEU A 34 -10.24 -13.86 9.06
C LEU A 34 -10.68 -14.65 10.30
N GLY A 35 -11.16 -13.96 11.34
CA GLY A 35 -11.74 -14.59 12.52
C GLY A 35 -12.94 -15.47 12.21
N ASP A 36 -13.84 -15.01 11.34
CA ASP A 36 -15.01 -15.80 10.92
C ASP A 36 -14.59 -17.03 10.08
N ALA A 37 -13.57 -16.87 9.22
CA ALA A 37 -13.00 -17.99 8.48
C ALA A 37 -12.39 -19.05 9.42
N LEU A 38 -11.63 -18.63 10.45
CA LEU A 38 -11.06 -19.55 11.46
C LEU A 38 -12.16 -20.32 12.21
N LYS A 39 -13.21 -19.64 12.66
CA LYS A 39 -14.39 -20.29 13.28
C LYS A 39 -15.01 -21.34 12.36
N SER A 40 -15.18 -21.01 11.07
CA SER A 40 -15.78 -21.93 10.11
C SER A 40 -14.94 -23.20 9.87
N LEU A 41 -13.63 -23.12 10.13
CA LEU A 41 -12.69 -24.24 10.03
C LEU A 41 -12.53 -25.01 11.35
N GLY A 42 -13.15 -24.55 12.44
CA GLY A 42 -12.99 -25.14 13.78
C GLY A 42 -11.67 -24.78 14.48
N GLU A 43 -11.01 -23.71 14.03
CA GLU A 43 -9.73 -23.22 14.56
C GLU A 43 -9.92 -22.21 15.71
N ASP A 44 -10.86 -22.49 16.62
CA ASP A 44 -11.28 -21.59 17.69
C ASP A 44 -10.15 -21.20 18.64
N ALA A 45 -9.16 -22.09 18.82
CA ALA A 45 -7.99 -21.84 19.64
C ALA A 45 -7.12 -20.67 19.14
N LEU A 46 -7.21 -20.32 17.86
CA LEU A 46 -6.46 -19.23 17.25
C LEU A 46 -7.14 -17.86 17.39
N LEU A 47 -8.45 -17.82 17.70
CA LEU A 47 -9.22 -16.57 17.78
C LEU A 47 -8.68 -15.56 18.80
N PRO A 48 -8.22 -15.97 20.01
CA PRO A 48 -7.62 -15.03 20.96
C PRO A 48 -6.33 -14.39 20.43
N TYR A 49 -5.68 -15.00 19.44
CA TYR A 49 -4.39 -14.60 18.89
C TYR A 49 -4.50 -13.83 17.57
N LEU A 50 -5.71 -13.38 17.18
CA LEU A 50 -5.89 -12.54 15.99
C LEU A 50 -4.97 -11.32 16.03
N PRO A 51 -4.26 -11.00 14.93
CA PRO A 51 -3.35 -9.88 14.91
C PRO A 51 -4.14 -8.57 14.97
N TRP A 52 -3.57 -7.55 15.63
CA TRP A 52 -4.21 -6.24 15.84
C TRP A 52 -5.53 -6.27 16.63
N SER A 53 -5.81 -7.36 17.36
CA SER A 53 -6.96 -7.45 18.27
C SER A 53 -6.93 -6.45 19.45
N GLY A 54 -5.77 -5.81 19.69
CA GLY A 54 -5.53 -4.95 20.84
C GLY A 54 -5.29 -5.72 22.14
N THR A 55 -5.33 -7.05 22.10
CA THR A 55 -5.11 -7.94 23.24
C THR A 55 -3.95 -8.89 22.97
N VAL A 56 -3.11 -9.10 23.97
CA VAL A 56 -2.05 -10.11 23.93
C VAL A 56 -2.42 -11.17 24.96
N PRO A 57 -2.78 -12.39 24.54
CA PRO A 57 -3.05 -13.48 25.48
C PRO A 57 -1.81 -13.81 26.30
N ASP A 58 -2.00 -14.09 27.60
CA ASP A 58 -0.93 -14.52 28.51
C ASP A 58 -0.56 -16.01 28.32
N GLU A 59 -1.41 -16.76 27.63
CA GLU A 59 -1.23 -18.19 27.39
C GLU A 59 -0.20 -18.47 26.27
N HIS A 60 0.29 -19.72 26.25
CA HIS A 60 1.20 -20.14 25.19
C HIS A 60 0.45 -20.21 23.85
N PRO A 61 0.98 -19.58 22.77
CA PRO A 61 0.32 -19.61 21.48
C PRO A 61 0.23 -21.04 20.94
N PRO A 62 -0.95 -21.45 20.45
CA PRO A 62 -1.11 -22.77 19.85
C PRO A 62 -0.34 -22.89 18.53
N GLU A 63 -0.26 -24.10 18.00
CA GLU A 63 0.26 -24.33 16.65
C GLU A 63 -0.57 -23.52 15.62
N GLY A 64 0.10 -22.97 14.60
CA GLY A 64 -0.55 -22.17 13.56
C GLY A 64 -0.58 -20.65 13.83
N THR A 65 -0.27 -20.16 15.03
CA THR A 65 -0.21 -18.71 15.30
C THR A 65 0.78 -17.98 14.36
N GLN A 66 1.90 -18.60 14.02
CA GLN A 66 2.87 -18.03 13.07
C GLN A 66 2.26 -17.82 11.67
N GLN A 67 1.47 -18.79 11.21
CA GLN A 67 0.77 -18.71 9.93
C GLN A 67 -0.34 -17.66 9.98
N LEU A 68 -1.07 -17.58 11.09
CA LEU A 68 -2.08 -16.55 11.33
C LEU A 68 -1.49 -15.14 11.18
N TYR A 69 -0.35 -14.87 11.83
CA TYR A 69 0.34 -13.59 11.70
C TYR A 69 0.89 -13.37 10.29
N SER A 70 1.41 -14.41 9.64
CA SER A 70 1.83 -14.30 8.24
C SER A 70 0.68 -13.90 7.31
N ILE A 71 -0.52 -14.43 7.52
CA ILE A 71 -1.72 -14.04 6.76
C ILE A 71 -2.12 -12.62 7.13
N GLY A 72 -2.11 -12.28 8.42
CA GLY A 72 -2.35 -10.92 8.89
C GLY A 72 -1.47 -9.89 8.20
N PHE A 73 -0.14 -10.10 8.17
CA PHE A 73 0.79 -9.20 7.49
C PHE A 73 0.53 -9.08 5.99
N GLN A 74 0.09 -10.17 5.35
CA GLN A 74 -0.29 -10.13 3.94
C GLN A 74 -1.55 -9.28 3.73
N LEU A 75 -2.54 -9.37 4.61
CA LEU A 75 -3.74 -8.51 4.59
C LEU A 75 -3.36 -7.05 4.80
N LEU A 76 -2.52 -6.74 5.81
CA LEU A 76 -2.03 -5.39 6.05
C LEU A 76 -1.35 -4.80 4.81
N ASN A 77 -0.41 -5.53 4.20
CA ASN A 77 0.29 -5.05 2.99
C ASN A 77 -0.70 -4.71 1.86
N MET A 78 -1.72 -5.54 1.64
CA MET A 78 -2.74 -5.29 0.62
C MET A 78 -3.58 -4.04 0.94
N VAL A 79 -3.96 -3.84 2.21
CA VAL A 79 -4.68 -2.65 2.66
C VAL A 79 -3.83 -1.39 2.47
N GLU A 80 -2.58 -1.41 2.92
CA GLU A 80 -1.65 -0.27 2.78
C GLU A 80 -1.44 0.11 1.31
N GLU A 81 -1.19 -0.87 0.43
CA GLU A 81 -1.04 -0.64 -1.01
C GLU A 81 -2.30 0.01 -1.62
N ARG A 82 -3.49 -0.50 -1.25
CA ARG A 82 -4.77 0.01 -1.74
C ARG A 82 -5.02 1.44 -1.28
N VAL A 83 -4.86 1.70 0.01
CA VAL A 83 -5.11 3.03 0.59
C VAL A 83 -4.08 4.02 0.07
N ALA A 84 -2.80 3.65 -0.03
CA ALA A 84 -1.78 4.50 -0.64
C ALA A 84 -2.15 4.89 -2.08
N ALA A 85 -2.67 3.96 -2.88
CA ALA A 85 -3.14 4.26 -4.24
C ALA A 85 -4.38 5.18 -4.25
N ALA A 86 -5.33 4.99 -3.33
CA ALA A 86 -6.52 5.83 -3.21
C ALA A 86 -6.18 7.27 -2.77
N ILE A 87 -5.42 7.42 -1.70
CA ILE A 87 -4.96 8.73 -1.19
C ILE A 87 -4.09 9.44 -2.23
N ARG A 88 -3.25 8.72 -2.97
CA ARG A 88 -2.47 9.31 -4.08
C ARG A 88 -3.38 9.90 -5.16
N ARG A 89 -4.43 9.16 -5.58
CA ARG A 89 -5.41 9.66 -6.56
C ARG A 89 -6.15 10.89 -6.03
N GLU A 90 -6.55 10.85 -4.76
CA GLU A 90 -7.30 11.97 -4.18
C GLU A 90 -6.44 13.22 -4.01
N ARG A 91 -5.18 13.04 -3.62
CA ARG A 91 -4.20 14.13 -3.60
C ARG A 91 -3.99 14.75 -4.98
N GLU A 92 -3.90 13.93 -6.03
CA GLU A 92 -3.80 14.40 -7.41
C GLU A 92 -5.02 15.23 -7.83
N LYS A 93 -6.24 14.82 -7.44
CA LYS A 93 -7.46 15.58 -7.72
C LYS A 93 -7.55 16.90 -6.96
N VAL A 94 -7.25 16.89 -5.66
CA VAL A 94 -7.51 18.02 -4.77
C VAL A 94 -6.38 19.06 -4.80
N ILE A 95 -5.12 18.62 -4.79
CA ILE A 95 -3.95 19.51 -4.74
C ILE A 95 -3.40 19.78 -6.16
N GLY A 96 -3.69 18.88 -7.10
CA GLY A 96 -3.24 18.96 -8.47
C GLY A 96 -2.24 17.85 -8.84
N PRO A 97 -2.12 17.53 -10.13
CA PRO A 97 -1.35 16.39 -10.62
C PRO A 97 0.16 16.54 -10.45
N ASP A 98 0.66 17.77 -10.37
CA ASP A 98 2.06 18.11 -10.16
C ASP A 98 2.47 18.18 -8.67
N SER A 99 1.53 17.90 -7.76
CA SER A 99 1.76 17.89 -6.30
C SER A 99 2.54 16.65 -5.83
N ILE A 100 2.58 15.59 -6.63
CA ILE A 100 3.19 14.29 -6.29
C ILE A 100 4.56 14.17 -6.98
N ARG A 101 5.60 13.90 -6.19
CA ARG A 101 6.96 13.66 -6.69
C ARG A 101 7.03 12.31 -7.39
N GLY A 102 7.75 12.27 -8.52
CA GLY A 102 7.95 11.05 -9.31
C GLY A 102 6.80 10.73 -10.27
N LEU A 103 5.79 11.60 -10.37
CA LEU A 103 4.76 11.53 -11.41
C LEU A 103 5.11 12.38 -12.63
N TRP A 104 4.61 11.95 -13.79
CA TRP A 104 4.80 12.62 -15.09
C TRP A 104 4.42 14.11 -15.08
N PRO A 105 3.25 14.54 -14.57
CA PRO A 105 2.88 15.96 -14.52
C PRO A 105 3.91 16.85 -13.83
N ARG A 106 4.48 16.40 -12.70
CA ARG A 106 5.54 17.13 -12.02
C ARG A 106 6.83 17.16 -12.84
N ALA A 107 7.24 16.01 -13.39
CA ALA A 107 8.45 15.93 -14.22
C ALA A 107 8.36 16.84 -15.46
N LEU A 108 7.21 16.83 -16.14
CA LEU A 108 6.94 17.67 -17.31
C LEU A 108 6.92 19.16 -16.96
N ARG A 109 6.28 19.54 -15.84
CA ARG A 109 6.32 20.92 -15.33
C ARG A 109 7.76 21.36 -15.03
N ASP A 110 8.53 20.51 -14.35
CA ASP A 110 9.91 20.83 -13.97
C ASP A 110 10.80 20.98 -15.23
N MET A 111 10.60 20.14 -16.27
CA MET A 111 11.28 20.28 -17.57
C MET A 111 10.87 21.56 -18.32
N ALA A 112 9.59 21.90 -18.34
CA ALA A 112 9.11 23.15 -18.95
C ALA A 112 9.66 24.39 -18.22
N ALA A 113 9.78 24.33 -16.88
CA ALA A 113 10.36 25.40 -16.07
C ALA A 113 11.88 25.60 -16.33
N LEU A 114 12.57 24.57 -16.84
CA LEU A 114 13.95 24.65 -17.31
C LEU A 114 14.05 25.23 -18.73
N GLY A 115 12.94 25.60 -19.36
CA GLY A 115 12.88 26.18 -20.70
C GLY A 115 12.84 25.15 -21.83
N LEU A 116 12.68 23.85 -21.53
CA LEU A 116 12.57 22.82 -22.55
C LEU A 116 11.21 22.89 -23.25
N GLY A 117 11.22 23.01 -24.57
CA GLY A 117 10.05 22.90 -25.42
C GLY A 117 9.58 21.45 -25.60
N PRO A 118 8.34 21.22 -26.07
CA PRO A 118 7.80 19.87 -26.24
C PRO A 118 8.66 18.95 -27.12
N LYS A 119 9.29 19.49 -28.18
CA LYS A 119 10.16 18.71 -29.07
C LYS A 119 11.42 18.23 -28.35
N GLU A 120 12.07 19.10 -27.59
CA GLU A 120 13.29 18.77 -26.84
C GLU A 120 13.01 17.73 -25.76
N ILE A 121 11.85 17.82 -25.10
CA ILE A 121 11.40 16.81 -24.14
C ILE A 121 11.23 15.45 -24.84
N LEU A 122 10.59 15.41 -26.01
CA LEU A 122 10.40 14.18 -26.77
C LEU A 122 11.74 13.59 -27.24
N ASP A 123 12.66 14.43 -27.70
CA ASP A 123 13.99 14.00 -28.14
C ASP A 123 14.75 13.34 -26.97
N VAL A 124 14.71 13.92 -25.77
CA VAL A 124 15.31 13.30 -24.56
C VAL A 124 14.63 11.98 -24.22
N LEU A 125 13.29 11.93 -24.23
CA LEU A 125 12.55 10.72 -23.88
C LEU A 125 12.79 9.57 -24.87
N ALA A 126 13.07 9.88 -26.14
CA ALA A 126 13.42 8.88 -27.14
C ALA A 126 14.75 8.17 -26.84
N ASP A 127 15.67 8.85 -26.16
CA ASP A 127 16.98 8.33 -25.77
C ASP A 127 16.98 7.61 -24.40
N VAL A 128 15.86 7.67 -23.65
CA VAL A 128 15.74 7.04 -22.33
C VAL A 128 15.50 5.54 -22.49
N ASP A 129 16.47 4.72 -22.06
CA ASP A 129 16.32 3.27 -21.91
C ASP A 129 16.27 2.89 -20.41
N VAL A 130 15.24 2.12 -20.04
CA VAL A 130 15.03 1.64 -18.66
C VAL A 130 14.86 0.13 -18.69
N GLN A 131 15.84 -0.58 -18.12
CA GLN A 131 15.85 -2.03 -18.07
C GLN A 131 15.72 -2.53 -16.62
N PRO A 132 14.50 -2.90 -16.17
CA PRO A 132 14.33 -3.49 -14.85
C PRO A 132 14.91 -4.91 -14.82
N VAL A 133 15.91 -5.13 -13.96
CA VAL A 133 16.47 -6.47 -13.72
C VAL A 133 15.77 -7.09 -12.53
N LEU A 134 14.89 -8.05 -12.80
CA LEU A 134 14.22 -8.83 -11.75
C LEU A 134 15.22 -9.79 -11.12
N THR A 135 15.35 -9.71 -9.80
CA THR A 135 16.20 -10.61 -9.02
C THR A 135 15.32 -11.57 -8.22
N ALA A 136 15.85 -12.77 -7.93
CA ALA A 136 15.15 -13.69 -7.05
C ALA A 136 15.09 -13.10 -5.64
N HIS A 137 13.92 -13.17 -5.00
CA HIS A 137 13.81 -12.79 -3.61
C HIS A 137 14.43 -13.91 -2.75
N PRO A 138 15.43 -13.63 -1.88
CA PRO A 138 16.19 -14.66 -1.17
C PRO A 138 15.35 -15.47 -0.18
N THR A 139 14.17 -14.97 0.21
CA THR A 139 13.31 -15.58 1.23
C THR A 139 11.84 -15.76 0.81
N GLU A 140 11.45 -15.32 -0.39
CA GLU A 140 10.05 -15.38 -0.86
C GLU A 140 9.92 -16.13 -2.19
N ALA A 141 10.09 -17.46 -2.15
CA ALA A 141 9.59 -18.33 -3.22
C ALA A 141 8.08 -18.56 -3.01
N LYS A 142 7.24 -17.54 -3.23
CA LYS A 142 5.78 -17.68 -3.14
C LYS A 142 5.28 -18.58 -4.29
N ARG A 143 4.61 -19.70 -3.93
CA ARG A 143 3.93 -20.57 -4.91
C ARG A 143 2.90 -19.74 -5.69
N ALA A 144 2.83 -19.95 -7.01
CA ALA A 144 1.96 -19.17 -7.89
C ALA A 144 0.49 -19.13 -7.43
N SER A 145 -0.02 -20.24 -6.88
CA SER A 145 -1.39 -20.36 -6.36
C SER A 145 -1.69 -19.47 -5.15
N VAL A 146 -0.69 -19.18 -4.30
CA VAL A 146 -0.86 -18.26 -3.17
C VAL A 146 -0.99 -16.83 -3.67
N ARG A 147 -0.16 -16.44 -4.65
CA ARG A 147 -0.24 -15.10 -5.27
C ARG A 147 -1.59 -14.87 -5.94
N GLU A 148 -2.13 -15.89 -6.61
CA GLU A 148 -3.42 -15.79 -7.30
C GLU A 148 -4.57 -15.59 -6.30
N ARG A 149 -4.56 -16.30 -5.17
CA ARG A 149 -5.52 -16.09 -4.08
C ARG A 149 -5.42 -14.70 -3.47
N HIS A 150 -4.20 -14.20 -3.23
CA HIS A 150 -4.01 -12.83 -2.73
C HIS A 150 -4.49 -11.80 -3.74
N ARG A 151 -4.23 -12.03 -5.03
CA ARG A 151 -4.74 -11.17 -6.10
C ARG A 151 -6.27 -11.14 -6.12
N ALA A 152 -6.93 -12.29 -5.99
CA ALA A 152 -8.39 -12.36 -5.93
C ALA A 152 -8.95 -11.57 -4.73
N LEU A 153 -8.34 -11.70 -3.55
CA LEU A 153 -8.72 -10.89 -2.38
C LEU A 153 -8.50 -9.40 -2.61
N TYR A 154 -7.37 -9.02 -3.23
CA TYR A 154 -7.09 -7.63 -3.57
C TYR A 154 -8.10 -7.08 -4.59
N GLU A 155 -8.51 -7.87 -5.58
CA GLU A 155 -9.52 -7.48 -6.58
C GLU A 155 -10.91 -7.26 -5.94
N GLU A 156 -11.30 -8.09 -4.96
CA GLU A 156 -12.55 -7.88 -4.21
C GLU A 156 -12.48 -6.66 -3.28
N LEU A 157 -11.32 -6.37 -2.68
CA LEU A 157 -11.09 -5.13 -1.90
C LEU A 157 -11.14 -3.85 -2.76
N VAL A 158 -10.95 -4.00 -4.07
CA VAL A 158 -10.98 -2.89 -5.03
C VAL A 158 -12.40 -2.59 -5.51
N ARG A 159 -13.30 -3.58 -5.43
CA ARG A 159 -14.67 -3.54 -5.96
C ARG A 159 -15.60 -2.74 -5.05
#